data_AF-A0A364Y5N4-F1
#
_entry.id   AF-A0A364Y5N4-F1
#
_cell.length_a   1.000
_cell.length_b   1.000
_cell.length_c   1.000
_cell.angle_alpha   90.00
_cell.angle_beta   90.00
_cell.angle_gamma   90.00
#
_symmetry.space_group_name_H-M   'P 1'
#
loop_
_entity.id
_entity.type
_entity.pdbx_description
1 polymer ?
#
loop_
_entity_poly.entity_id
_entity_poly.type
_entity_poly.pdbx_seq_one_letter_code
_entity_poly.pdbx_strand_id
1 'polypeptide(L)'
;MEITKENFRIKLHRAKQQLYNFMDNKCGLINKNNPCRCARKTTSYIKLGFVDPVSLHFQRDAVAAIDSVASDKVESYSNVVLSEYRTMFGQHPFLKATEIRESLQSLLSSESIRKTFNLD
;
A
#
# COMPACT_ATOMS: atom_id res chain seq x y z
N MET A 1 -28.47 -6.72 -6.60
CA MET A 1 -28.51 -7.82 -5.61
C MET A 1 -28.28 -7.20 -4.24
N GLU A 2 -29.34 -7.00 -3.46
CA GLU A 2 -29.28 -6.40 -2.12
C GLU A 2 -28.72 -7.42 -1.10
N ILE A 3 -27.73 -7.04 -0.27
CA ILE A 3 -27.14 -7.90 0.77
C ILE A 3 -27.48 -7.34 2.16
N THR A 4 -28.01 -8.17 3.05
CA THR A 4 -28.26 -7.76 4.44
C THR A 4 -26.95 -7.60 5.22
N LYS A 5 -26.97 -6.78 6.28
CA LYS A 5 -25.79 -6.53 7.14
C LYS A 5 -25.27 -7.84 7.76
N GLU A 6 -26.17 -8.73 8.15
CA GLU A 6 -25.87 -10.02 8.77
C GLU A 6 -25.18 -10.95 7.76
N ASN A 7 -25.73 -11.05 6.55
CA ASN A 7 -25.12 -11.83 5.48
C ASN A 7 -23.75 -11.29 5.06
N PHE A 8 -23.60 -9.97 5.03
CA PHE A 8 -22.31 -9.33 4.76
C PHE A 8 -21.25 -9.74 5.80
N ARG A 9 -21.57 -9.65 7.10
CA ARG A 9 -20.64 -10.03 8.18
C ARG A 9 -20.19 -11.50 8.07
N ILE A 10 -21.11 -12.41 7.78
CA ILE A 10 -20.80 -13.84 7.60
C ILE A 10 -19.89 -14.05 6.38
N LYS A 11 -20.21 -13.43 5.24
CA LYS A 11 -19.38 -13.53 4.04
C LYS A 11 -17.98 -12.96 4.27
N LEU A 12 -17.88 -11.82 4.94
CA LEU A 12 -16.60 -11.20 5.28
C LEU A 12 -15.77 -12.11 6.18
N HIS A 13 -16.37 -12.69 7.22
CA HIS A 13 -15.67 -13.62 8.11
C HIS A 13 -15.13 -14.83 7.33
N ARG A 14 -15.95 -15.46 6.48
CA ARG A 14 -15.53 -16.60 5.66
C ARG A 14 -14.43 -16.23 4.67
N ALA A 15 -14.56 -15.09 4.00
CA ALA A 15 -13.55 -14.60 3.05
C ALA A 15 -12.21 -14.36 3.75
N LYS A 16 -12.22 -13.75 4.94
CA LYS A 16 -11.01 -13.56 5.77
C LYS A 16 -10.38 -14.91 6.12
N GLN A 17 -11.16 -15.86 6.60
CA GLN A 17 -10.66 -17.20 6.94
C GLN A 17 -10.05 -17.91 5.74
N GLN A 18 -10.71 -17.85 4.58
CA GLN A 18 -10.18 -18.41 3.33
C GLN A 18 -8.87 -17.73 2.91
N LEU A 19 -8.80 -16.41 3.01
CA LEU A 19 -7.60 -15.64 2.68
C LEU A 19 -6.43 -16.03 3.58
N TYR A 20 -6.60 -16.00 4.90
CA TYR A 20 -5.55 -16.39 5.84
C TYR A 20 -5.10 -17.83 5.62
N ASN A 21 -6.04 -18.77 5.46
CA ASN A 21 -5.69 -20.15 5.16
C ASN A 21 -4.88 -20.28 3.85
N PHE A 22 -5.23 -19.52 2.81
CA PHE A 22 -4.46 -19.51 1.57
C PHE A 22 -3.06 -18.91 1.77
N MET A 23 -2.97 -17.75 2.41
CA MET A 23 -1.69 -17.05 2.62
C MET A 23 -0.74 -17.88 3.47
N ASP A 24 -1.21 -18.36 4.62
CA ASP A 24 -0.36 -18.99 5.63
C ASP A 24 -0.02 -20.44 5.29
N ASN A 25 -0.95 -21.18 4.67
CA ASN A 25 -0.80 -22.62 4.45
C ASN A 25 -0.61 -23.03 2.98
N LYS A 26 -0.82 -22.12 2.01
CA LYS A 26 -0.76 -22.44 0.57
C LYS A 26 0.20 -21.56 -0.20
N CYS A 27 0.34 -20.27 0.12
CA CYS A 27 1.14 -19.33 -0.66
C CYS A 27 2.64 -19.47 -0.38
N GLY A 28 3.41 -19.82 -1.43
CA GLY A 28 4.87 -19.92 -1.35
C GLY A 28 5.62 -18.59 -1.22
N LEU A 29 4.97 -17.46 -1.52
CA LEU A 29 5.56 -16.12 -1.35
C LEU A 29 5.59 -15.70 0.12
N ILE A 30 4.59 -16.13 0.90
CA ILE A 30 4.49 -15.84 2.34
C ILE A 30 5.35 -16.84 3.13
N ASN A 31 5.24 -18.13 2.81
CA ASN A 31 6.03 -19.17 3.45
C ASN A 31 6.62 -20.12 2.39
N LYS A 32 7.96 -20.18 2.32
CA LYS A 32 8.68 -20.98 1.33
C LYS A 32 8.36 -22.48 1.42
N ASN A 33 7.92 -22.98 2.58
CA ASN A 33 7.54 -24.38 2.78
C ASN A 33 6.18 -24.73 2.17
N ASN A 34 5.33 -23.74 1.85
CA ASN A 34 4.02 -23.98 1.27
C ASN A 34 4.10 -24.51 -0.16
N PRO A 35 3.09 -25.21 -0.69
CA PRO A 35 3.16 -25.88 -1.99
C PRO A 35 2.95 -24.97 -3.22
N CYS A 36 2.26 -23.82 -3.09
CA CYS A 36 1.98 -22.97 -4.26
C CYS A 36 3.27 -22.27 -4.72
N ARG A 37 3.49 -22.25 -6.03
CA ARG A 37 4.57 -21.49 -6.67
C ARG A 37 3.94 -20.65 -7.78
N CYS A 38 3.86 -19.34 -7.58
CA CYS A 38 3.30 -18.41 -8.56
C CYS A 38 3.99 -18.56 -9.92
N ALA A 39 5.31 -18.80 -9.93
CA ALA A 39 6.09 -19.09 -11.14
C ALA A 39 5.45 -20.19 -12.02
N ARG A 40 4.90 -21.26 -11.44
CA ARG A 40 4.22 -22.34 -12.20
C ARG A 40 2.94 -21.85 -12.88
N LYS A 41 2.17 -20.99 -12.21
CA LYS A 41 0.96 -20.39 -12.80
C LYS A 41 1.34 -19.40 -13.91
N THR A 42 2.34 -18.56 -13.64
CA THR A 42 2.79 -17.51 -14.57
C THR A 42 3.51 -18.07 -15.79
N THR A 43 4.11 -19.26 -15.72
CA THR A 43 4.84 -19.88 -16.85
C THR A 43 3.99 -19.97 -18.12
N SER A 44 2.72 -20.38 -18.01
CA SER A 44 1.83 -20.47 -19.17
C SER A 44 1.49 -19.09 -19.73
N TYR A 45 1.27 -18.09 -18.87
CA TYR A 45 1.03 -16.72 -19.30
C TYR A 45 2.25 -16.10 -20.01
N ILE A 46 3.47 -16.45 -19.59
CA ILE A 46 4.71 -16.06 -20.26
C ILE A 46 4.80 -16.71 -21.64
N LYS A 47 4.56 -18.03 -21.73
CA LYS A 47 4.56 -18.75 -23.01
C LYS A 47 3.55 -18.20 -24.02
N LEU A 48 2.40 -17.74 -23.53
CA LEU A 48 1.34 -17.14 -24.35
C LEU A 48 1.57 -15.65 -24.66
N GLY A 49 2.64 -15.04 -24.13
CA GLY A 49 2.94 -13.62 -24.35
C GLY A 49 2.04 -12.66 -23.58
N PHE A 50 1.26 -13.13 -22.61
CA PHE A 50 0.44 -12.27 -21.74
C PHE A 50 1.27 -11.61 -20.64
N VAL A 51 2.40 -12.21 -20.26
CA VAL A 51 3.35 -11.68 -19.29
C VAL A 51 4.74 -11.73 -19.91
N ASP A 52 5.38 -10.58 -20.08
CA ASP A 52 6.80 -10.51 -20.42
C ASP A 52 7.57 -10.08 -19.15
N PRO A 53 8.44 -10.94 -18.59
CA PRO A 53 9.20 -10.64 -17.38
C PRO A 53 10.31 -9.61 -17.61
N VAL A 54 10.66 -9.30 -18.85
CA VAL A 54 11.67 -8.31 -19.24
C VAL A 54 11.00 -6.98 -19.60
N SER A 55 9.87 -7.02 -20.31
CA SER A 55 9.13 -5.84 -20.76
C SER A 55 7.66 -5.88 -20.34
N LEU A 56 7.36 -5.37 -19.14
CA LEU A 56 6.00 -5.32 -18.57
C LEU A 56 5.00 -4.62 -19.51
N HIS A 57 4.03 -5.33 -20.08
CA HIS A 57 3.15 -4.77 -21.12
C HIS A 57 2.21 -3.64 -20.67
N PHE A 58 1.78 -3.62 -19.41
CA PHE A 58 0.67 -2.78 -18.96
C PHE A 58 1.08 -1.57 -18.11
N GLN A 59 2.34 -1.49 -17.67
CA GLN A 59 2.74 -0.57 -16.60
C GLN A 59 4.06 0.16 -16.86
N ARG A 60 4.63 0.11 -18.07
CA ARG A 60 5.95 0.70 -18.36
C ARG A 60 6.03 2.17 -17.98
N ASP A 61 5.03 2.95 -18.40
CA ASP A 61 5.00 4.39 -18.16
C ASP A 61 4.79 4.70 -16.67
N ALA A 62 3.92 3.94 -15.99
CA ALA A 62 3.69 4.08 -14.56
C ALA A 62 4.94 3.72 -13.74
N VAL A 63 5.64 2.65 -14.10
CA VAL A 63 6.88 2.22 -13.44
C VAL A 63 7.99 3.25 -13.67
N ALA A 64 8.16 3.73 -14.90
CA ALA A 64 9.15 4.77 -15.22
C ALA A 64 8.85 6.09 -14.49
N ALA A 65 7.58 6.47 -14.39
CA ALA A 65 7.16 7.66 -13.64
C ALA A 65 7.36 7.51 -12.12
N ILE A 66 7.20 6.30 -11.57
CA ILE A 66 7.50 6.03 -10.16
C ILE A 66 9.01 6.05 -9.93
N ASP A 67 9.77 5.38 -10.79
CA ASP A 67 11.23 5.26 -10.68
C ASP A 67 11.91 6.63 -10.73
N SER A 68 11.43 7.53 -11.60
CA SER A 68 11.97 8.89 -11.73
C SER A 68 11.77 9.79 -10.51
N VAL A 69 10.86 9.43 -9.58
CA VAL A 69 10.56 10.23 -8.37
C VAL A 69 10.81 9.48 -7.07
N ALA A 70 11.00 8.16 -7.10
CA ALA A 70 11.00 7.32 -5.91
C ALA A 70 12.13 7.67 -4.95
N SER A 71 13.36 7.83 -5.46
CA SER A 71 14.53 8.15 -4.63
C SER A 71 14.33 9.48 -3.90
N ASP A 72 14.02 10.54 -4.64
CA ASP A 72 13.85 11.90 -4.10
C ASP A 72 12.70 11.96 -3.08
N LYS A 73 11.59 11.27 -3.35
CA LYS A 73 10.45 11.20 -2.42
C LYS A 73 10.77 10.43 -1.15
N VAL A 74 11.50 9.32 -1.25
CA VAL A 74 11.94 8.55 -0.08
C VAL A 74 12.89 9.37 0.78
N GLU A 75 13.80 10.12 0.15
CA GLU A 75 14.71 11.02 0.86
C GLU A 75 13.94 12.16 1.56
N SER A 76 13.06 12.86 0.84
CA SER A 76 12.19 13.90 1.41
C SER A 76 11.35 13.37 2.57
N TYR A 77 10.73 12.19 2.40
CA TYR A 77 9.95 11.55 3.45
C TYR A 77 10.80 11.25 4.69
N SER A 78 11.97 10.67 4.50
CA SER A 78 12.82 10.20 5.59
C SER A 78 13.42 11.35 6.39
N ASN A 79 13.84 12.42 5.71
CA ASN A 79 14.61 13.50 6.32
C ASN A 79 13.73 14.69 6.76
N VAL A 80 12.65 14.98 6.03
CA VAL A 80 11.80 16.15 6.28
C VAL A 80 10.48 15.73 6.92
N VAL A 81 9.69 14.92 6.21
CA VAL A 81 8.32 14.57 6.65
C VAL A 81 8.33 13.85 8.00
N LEU A 82 9.22 12.87 8.20
CA LEU A 82 9.30 12.15 9.46
C LEU A 82 9.72 13.04 10.64
N SER A 83 10.56 14.05 10.37
CA SER A 83 10.98 15.02 11.39
C SER A 83 9.83 15.96 11.79
N GLU A 84 9.10 16.49 10.81
CA GLU A 84 7.92 17.33 11.01
C GLU A 84 6.81 16.57 11.75
N TYR A 85 6.52 15.34 11.32
CA TYR A 85 5.59 14.45 12.00
C TYR A 85 5.99 14.19 13.45
N ARG A 86 7.27 13.86 13.70
CA ARG A 86 7.77 13.58 15.05
C ARG A 86 7.64 14.80 15.96
N THR A 87 7.94 15.99 15.44
CA THR A 87 7.81 17.25 16.19
C THR A 87 6.35 17.50 16.58
N MET A 88 5.43 17.39 15.62
CA MET A 88 3.99 17.51 15.90
C MET A 88 3.54 16.49 16.95
N PHE A 89 3.90 15.22 16.77
CA PHE A 89 3.50 14.17 17.70
C PHE A 89 4.05 14.41 19.11
N GLY A 90 5.28 14.91 19.23
CA GLY A 90 5.89 15.25 20.52
C GLY A 90 5.22 16.42 21.24
N GLN A 91 4.70 17.39 20.49
CA GLN A 91 3.98 18.56 21.02
C GLN A 91 2.47 18.32 21.19
N HIS A 92 2.00 17.10 20.91
CA HIS A 92 0.60 16.80 20.76
C HIS A 92 -0.18 16.88 22.10
N PRO A 93 -1.21 17.74 22.22
CA PRO A 93 -2.07 17.79 23.39
C PRO A 93 -3.07 16.62 23.32
N PHE A 94 -2.71 15.46 23.87
CA PHE A 94 -3.47 14.20 23.84
C PHE A 94 -4.96 14.30 24.23
N LEU A 95 -5.36 15.37 24.92
CA LEU A 95 -6.70 15.54 25.49
C LEU A 95 -7.58 16.60 24.78
N LYS A 96 -7.09 17.29 23.74
CA LYS A 96 -7.83 18.38 23.09
C LYS A 96 -8.02 18.17 21.59
N ALA A 97 -9.11 17.51 21.22
CA ALA A 97 -9.39 17.08 19.85
C ALA A 97 -9.41 18.19 18.78
N THR A 98 -9.87 19.40 19.12
CA THR A 98 -9.99 20.51 18.14
C THR A 98 -8.62 21.02 17.70
N GLU A 99 -7.65 21.10 18.62
CA GLU A 99 -6.28 21.57 18.37
C GLU A 99 -5.49 20.58 17.47
N ILE A 100 -5.85 19.29 17.53
CA ILE A 100 -5.26 18.24 16.69
C ILE A 100 -5.63 18.42 15.23
N ARG A 101 -6.91 18.72 14.96
CA ARG A 101 -7.40 18.88 13.58
C ARG A 101 -6.66 20.01 12.87
N GLU A 102 -6.51 21.15 13.53
CA GLU A 102 -5.83 22.33 12.97
C GLU A 102 -4.35 22.03 12.71
N SER A 103 -3.68 21.36 13.66
CA SER A 103 -2.28 20.95 13.52
C SER A 103 -2.07 19.97 12.35
N LEU A 104 -2.95 18.98 12.21
CA LEU A 104 -2.93 18.03 11.08
C LEU A 104 -3.18 18.74 9.75
N GLN A 105 -4.15 19.66 9.69
CA GLN A 105 -4.41 20.43 8.48
C GLN A 105 -3.22 21.30 8.08
N SER A 106 -2.55 21.92 9.06
CA SER A 106 -1.32 22.70 8.83
C SER A 106 -0.21 21.82 8.23
N LEU A 107 0.06 20.66 8.82
CA LEU A 107 1.04 19.71 8.32
C LEU A 107 0.71 19.22 6.91
N LEU A 108 -0.54 18.82 6.64
CA LEU A 108 -0.97 18.36 5.32
C LEU A 108 -0.91 19.48 4.26
N SER A 109 -0.98 20.73 4.69
CA SER A 109 -0.87 21.90 3.81
C SER A 109 0.56 22.36 3.56
N SER A 110 1.54 21.81 4.28
CA SER A 110 2.95 22.15 4.12
C SER A 110 3.47 21.75 2.74
N GLU A 111 4.36 22.57 2.17
CA GLU A 111 4.90 22.36 0.82
C GLU A 111 5.64 21.02 0.72
N SER A 112 6.41 20.66 1.75
CA SER A 112 7.15 19.39 1.86
C SER A 112 6.21 18.20 1.69
N ILE A 113 5.08 18.18 2.42
CA ILE A 113 4.13 17.07 2.40
C ILE A 113 3.30 17.07 1.12
N ARG A 114 2.82 18.23 0.65
CA ARG A 114 2.08 18.31 -0.61
C ARG A 114 2.90 17.81 -1.78
N LYS A 115 4.16 18.23 -1.89
CA LYS A 115 5.07 17.80 -2.95
C LYS A 115 5.47 16.33 -2.82
N THR A 116 5.73 15.84 -1.61
CA THR A 116 6.15 14.44 -1.40
C THR A 116 5.01 13.47 -1.74
N PHE A 117 3.78 13.79 -1.37
CA PHE A 117 2.61 12.91 -1.53
C PHE A 117 1.68 13.27 -2.68
N ASN A 118 2.00 14.27 -3.49
CA ASN A 118 1.17 14.78 -4.58
C ASN A 118 -0.23 15.21 -4.09
N LEU A 119 -0.29 16.03 -3.05
CA LEU A 119 -1.56 16.53 -2.46
C LEU A 119 -1.93 17.93 -2.99
N ASP A 120 -1.56 18.21 -4.24
CA ASP A 120 -1.90 19.48 -4.89
C ASP A 120 -3.39 19.57 -5.23
#